data_AF-A0A8J4D8J5-F1
#
_entry.id   AF-A0A8J4D8J5-F1
#
_cell.length_a   1.000
_cell.length_b   1.000
_cell.length_c   1.000
_cell.angle_alpha   90.00
_cell.angle_beta   90.00
_cell.angle_gamma   90.00
#
_symmetry.space_group_name_H-M   'P 1'
#
loop_
_entity.id
_entity.type
_entity.pdbx_description
1 polymer ?
#
loop_
_entity_poly.entity_id
_entity_poly.type
_entity_poly.pdbx_seq_one_letter_code
_entity_poly.pdbx_strand_id
1 'polypeptide(L)'
;MPLSHAEYWPYTPTDYPPPPSMPFYGVTTQRADYTPKKGRSQSARPPDKPIPYSPLDDTTTYNVQYPEKSADLEHPLEPVYPWGTAPFIGASTYNTDYVKKKVRPWTADPPLPPPRVRLDDSTEYRDEFYRKPLLSPSLHKSQPLLPSSHVPTITTYGHDYVPKHFEARERQHCCDDETHPASHIWLKTMCQERPWTTCSSCTGGACRRGGGPIPRERRAPMRRQG
;
A
#
# COMPACT_ATOMS: atom_id res chain seq x y z
N MET A 1 25.77 -4.23 24.20
CA MET A 1 25.65 -2.78 23.87
C MET A 1 24.19 -2.38 24.01
N PRO A 2 23.81 -1.32 24.75
CA PRO A 2 24.34 -0.73 26.00
C PRO A 2 23.41 -1.11 27.21
N LEU A 3 23.82 -1.16 28.50
CA LEU A 3 24.30 -0.15 29.46
C LEU A 3 23.29 0.94 29.89
N SER A 4 22.82 0.86 31.14
CA SER A 4 22.43 1.97 32.06
C SER A 4 22.27 1.38 33.48
N HIS A 5 23.28 1.53 34.35
CA HIS A 5 23.41 2.61 35.36
C HIS A 5 22.20 2.76 36.30
N ALA A 6 22.27 2.09 37.45
CA ALA A 6 21.55 2.47 38.65
C ALA A 6 22.54 3.20 39.58
N GLU A 7 22.26 4.47 39.89
CA GLU A 7 23.14 5.32 40.69
C GLU A 7 23.09 4.91 42.17
N TYR A 8 24.22 4.45 42.70
CA TYR A 8 24.38 4.13 44.11
C TYR A 8 24.93 5.37 44.84
N TRP A 9 24.07 6.08 45.58
CA TRP A 9 24.47 7.22 46.39
C TRP A 9 25.12 6.74 47.70
N PRO A 10 26.42 7.01 47.96
CA PRO A 10 27.04 6.63 49.21
C PRO A 10 26.60 7.59 50.33
N TYR A 11 25.66 7.16 51.16
CA TYR A 11 25.48 7.74 52.49
C TYR A 11 26.74 7.45 53.31
N THR A 12 27.64 8.43 53.39
CA THR A 12 28.70 8.43 54.40
C THR A 12 28.05 8.76 55.75
N PRO A 13 28.18 7.91 56.78
CA PRO A 13 27.83 8.30 58.14
C PRO A 13 28.69 9.51 58.48
N THR A 14 28.07 10.65 58.74
CA THR A 14 28.82 11.83 59.15
C THR A 14 29.17 11.66 60.63
N ASP A 15 30.47 11.59 60.92
CA ASP A 15 31.05 11.49 62.27
C ASP A 15 30.86 12.80 63.06
N TYR A 16 29.61 13.22 63.26
CA TYR A 16 29.27 14.22 64.25
C TYR A 16 29.23 13.55 65.61
N PRO A 17 30.12 13.92 66.55
CA PRO A 17 30.04 13.39 67.91
C PRO A 17 28.67 13.77 68.50
N PRO A 18 27.94 12.82 69.12
CA PRO A 18 26.66 13.13 69.73
C PRO A 18 26.85 14.23 70.79
N PRO A 19 25.91 15.19 70.91
CA PRO A 19 26.02 16.24 71.91
C PRO A 19 26.14 15.60 73.31
N PRO A 20 26.96 16.17 74.21
CA PRO A 20 27.24 15.57 75.51
C PRO A 20 25.93 15.30 76.26
N SER A 21 25.69 14.02 76.58
CA SER A 21 24.42 13.58 77.13
C SER A 21 24.21 14.18 78.52
N MET A 22 23.25 15.09 78.64
CA MET A 22 22.81 15.54 79.97
C MET A 22 22.23 14.34 80.74
N PRO A 23 22.61 14.14 82.02
CA PRO A 23 22.10 13.05 82.82
C PRO A 23 20.58 13.20 83.02
N PHE A 24 19.82 12.18 82.61
CA PHE A 24 18.37 12.14 82.76
C PHE A 24 18.01 11.68 84.17
N TYR A 25 17.68 12.62 85.07
CA TYR A 25 17.31 12.37 86.47
C TYR A 25 15.87 11.79 86.63
N GLY A 26 15.47 10.85 85.79
CA GLY A 26 14.11 10.29 85.72
C GLY A 26 13.82 9.08 86.62
N VAL A 27 14.58 8.87 87.70
CA VAL A 27 14.33 7.76 88.64
C VAL A 27 13.40 8.23 89.75
N THR A 28 12.19 7.69 89.81
CA THR A 28 11.22 7.98 90.88
C THR A 28 11.66 7.34 92.20
N THR A 29 11.32 7.97 93.33
CA THR A 29 11.63 7.48 94.69
C THR A 29 11.18 6.03 94.90
N GLN A 30 9.98 5.68 94.43
CA GLN A 30 9.46 4.30 94.47
C GLN A 30 10.43 3.26 93.84
N ARG A 31 11.13 3.60 92.75
CA ARG A 31 12.13 2.71 92.13
C ARG A 31 13.43 2.65 92.90
N ALA A 32 13.80 3.70 93.63
CA ALA A 32 14.99 3.72 94.48
C ALA A 32 14.78 2.90 95.78
N ASP A 33 13.63 3.07 96.42
CA ASP A 33 13.39 2.52 97.76
C ASP A 33 12.99 1.03 97.75
N TYR A 34 12.22 0.59 96.75
CA TYR A 34 11.68 -0.77 96.67
C TYR A 34 12.52 -1.72 95.80
N THR A 35 13.79 -1.90 96.20
CA THR A 35 14.68 -2.93 95.63
C THR A 35 14.44 -4.30 96.27
N PRO A 36 14.56 -5.43 95.53
CA PRO A 36 14.28 -6.76 96.05
C PRO A 36 15.34 -7.21 97.07
N LYS A 37 14.93 -7.33 98.34
CA LYS A 37 15.78 -7.83 99.44
C LYS A 37 15.78 -9.37 99.45
N LYS A 38 16.97 -9.98 99.56
CA LYS A 38 17.12 -11.45 99.63
C LYS A 38 16.79 -11.95 101.05
N GLY A 39 15.73 -12.74 101.19
CA GLY A 39 15.42 -13.45 102.43
C GLY A 39 16.37 -14.63 102.66
N ARG A 40 16.73 -14.89 103.92
CA ARG A 40 17.55 -16.04 104.32
C ARG A 40 16.64 -17.12 104.90
N SER A 41 16.34 -18.16 104.14
CA SER A 41 15.71 -19.37 104.68
C SER A 41 16.72 -20.14 105.54
N GLN A 42 16.34 -20.47 106.77
CA GLN A 42 17.03 -21.51 107.55
C GLN A 42 16.06 -22.68 107.71
N SER A 43 16.43 -23.82 107.14
CA SER A 43 15.71 -25.08 107.34
C SER A 43 16.07 -25.63 108.71
N ALA A 44 15.06 -25.96 109.52
CA ALA A 44 15.26 -26.55 110.85
C ALA A 44 15.58 -28.06 110.81
N ARG A 45 15.72 -28.66 109.62
CA ARG A 45 15.98 -30.10 109.47
C ARG A 45 17.46 -30.42 109.73
N PRO A 46 17.79 -31.35 110.66
CA PRO A 46 19.15 -31.85 110.82
C PRO A 46 19.68 -32.49 109.53
N PRO A 47 20.99 -32.43 109.25
CA PRO A 47 21.55 -33.10 108.08
C PRO A 47 21.41 -34.62 108.20
N ASP A 48 20.82 -35.25 107.19
CA ASP A 48 20.63 -36.70 107.14
C ASP A 48 22.01 -37.40 107.15
N LYS A 49 22.24 -38.33 108.09
CA LYS A 49 23.47 -39.12 108.14
C LYS A 49 23.36 -40.34 107.22
N PRO A 50 24.32 -40.60 106.33
CA PRO A 50 24.27 -41.77 105.45
C PRO A 50 24.43 -43.06 106.27
N ILE A 51 23.59 -44.05 105.98
CA ILE A 51 23.72 -45.42 106.48
C ILE A 51 24.88 -46.08 105.68
N PRO A 52 25.80 -46.82 106.32
CA PRO A 52 26.88 -47.50 105.61
C PRO A 52 26.30 -48.54 104.64
N TYR A 53 26.69 -48.43 103.37
CA TYR A 53 26.29 -49.37 102.33
C TYR A 53 27.14 -50.64 102.40
N SER A 54 26.49 -51.80 102.53
CA SER A 54 27.09 -53.10 102.24
C SER A 54 26.67 -53.50 100.84
N PRO A 55 27.58 -54.00 99.97
CA PRO A 55 27.17 -54.64 98.73
C PRO A 55 26.30 -55.85 99.05
N LEU A 56 25.25 -56.04 98.26
CA LEU A 56 24.35 -57.18 98.35
C LEU A 56 24.83 -58.24 97.34
N ASP A 57 24.98 -59.48 97.79
CA ASP A 57 25.29 -60.60 96.90
C ASP A 57 23.99 -61.15 96.30
N ASP A 58 23.54 -60.52 95.21
CA ASP A 58 22.30 -60.85 94.50
C ASP A 58 22.44 -62.11 93.59
N THR A 59 23.52 -62.90 93.74
CA THR A 59 23.75 -64.08 92.89
C THR A 59 22.88 -65.27 93.30
N THR A 60 21.72 -65.41 92.66
CA THR A 60 20.86 -66.58 92.87
C THR A 60 21.49 -67.86 92.30
N THR A 61 21.26 -69.00 92.96
CA THR A 61 21.75 -70.32 92.53
C THR A 61 21.36 -70.66 91.09
N TYR A 62 20.19 -70.17 90.63
CA TYR A 62 19.72 -70.35 89.26
C TYR A 62 20.63 -69.64 88.24
N ASN A 63 20.97 -68.37 88.48
CA ASN A 63 21.86 -67.59 87.60
C ASN A 63 23.27 -68.20 87.52
N VAL A 64 23.74 -68.83 88.61
CA VAL A 64 25.03 -69.53 88.65
C VAL A 64 25.00 -70.86 87.88
N GLN A 65 23.89 -71.61 87.94
CA GLN A 65 23.77 -72.95 87.34
C GLN A 65 23.34 -72.93 85.86
N TYR A 66 22.66 -71.87 85.42
CA TYR A 66 22.11 -71.76 84.07
C TYR A 66 22.57 -70.47 83.35
N PRO A 67 23.90 -70.29 83.14
CA PRO A 67 24.39 -69.22 82.27
C PRO A 67 23.92 -69.46 80.82
N GLU A 68 23.81 -68.37 80.05
CA GLU A 68 23.48 -68.43 78.63
C GLU A 68 24.53 -69.26 77.87
N LYS A 69 24.08 -70.33 77.22
CA LYS A 69 24.93 -71.19 76.38
C LYS A 69 24.78 -70.76 74.93
N SER A 70 25.81 -70.15 74.36
CA SER A 70 25.89 -69.94 72.91
C SER A 70 26.03 -71.30 72.22
N ALA A 71 25.11 -71.63 71.33
CA ALA A 71 25.30 -72.73 70.39
C ALA A 71 26.21 -72.25 69.26
N ASP A 72 27.24 -73.04 68.91
CA ASP A 72 28.00 -72.81 67.69
C ASP A 72 27.06 -73.01 66.49
N LEU A 73 26.84 -71.94 65.73
CA LEU A 73 26.06 -71.99 64.51
C LEU A 73 26.91 -72.69 63.44
N GLU A 74 26.54 -73.93 63.10
CA GLU A 74 27.08 -74.59 61.92
C GLU A 74 26.85 -73.68 60.71
N HIS A 75 27.94 -73.21 60.11
CA HIS A 75 27.86 -72.30 58.97
C HIS A 75 27.30 -73.08 57.78
N PRO A 76 26.18 -72.67 57.17
CA PRO A 76 25.66 -73.34 55.99
C PRO A 76 26.72 -73.34 54.89
N LEU A 77 27.04 -74.51 54.34
CA LEU A 77 27.92 -74.61 53.18
C LEU A 77 27.30 -73.84 52.01
N GLU A 78 27.86 -72.67 51.70
CA GLU A 78 27.38 -71.83 50.60
C GLU A 78 27.45 -72.62 49.27
N PRO A 79 26.33 -72.84 48.59
CA PRO A 79 26.36 -73.53 47.30
C PRO A 79 26.93 -72.57 46.26
N VAL A 80 28.18 -72.80 45.86
CA VAL A 80 28.86 -72.06 44.79
C VAL A 80 28.19 -72.38 43.45
N TYR A 81 27.08 -71.70 43.17
CA TYR A 81 26.45 -71.70 41.86
C TYR A 81 27.20 -70.71 40.96
N PRO A 82 27.85 -71.17 39.86
CA PRO A 82 28.39 -70.27 38.86
C PRO A 82 27.22 -69.66 38.08
N TRP A 83 26.69 -68.54 38.58
CA TRP A 83 25.68 -67.74 37.87
C TRP A 83 26.33 -67.03 36.67
N GLY A 84 26.65 -67.80 35.63
CA GLY A 84 26.81 -67.28 34.29
C GLY A 84 25.45 -66.76 33.82
N THR A 85 25.13 -65.51 34.17
CA THR A 85 23.87 -64.85 33.81
C THR A 85 23.85 -64.57 32.30
N ALA A 86 23.55 -65.60 31.51
CA ALA A 86 23.18 -65.41 30.11
C ALA A 86 21.99 -64.42 30.08
N PRO A 87 22.06 -63.33 29.30
CA PRO A 87 21.00 -62.33 29.29
C PRO A 87 19.70 -63.00 28.84
N PHE A 88 18.62 -62.80 29.59
CA PHE A 88 17.32 -63.38 29.29
C PHE A 88 16.70 -62.68 28.07
N ILE A 89 16.86 -63.27 26.89
CA ILE A 89 16.25 -62.81 25.63
C ILE A 89 14.81 -63.32 25.58
N GLY A 90 13.96 -62.78 26.45
CA GLY A 90 12.55 -63.14 26.59
C GLY A 90 11.60 -62.00 26.21
N ALA A 91 11.77 -61.42 25.03
CA ALA A 91 10.75 -60.52 24.47
C ALA A 91 9.59 -61.36 23.92
N SER A 92 8.38 -61.18 24.45
CA SER A 92 7.18 -61.75 23.84
C SER A 92 6.91 -61.09 22.49
N THR A 93 6.29 -61.84 21.56
CA THR A 93 5.83 -61.30 20.27
C THR A 93 4.93 -60.08 20.44
N TYR A 94 4.10 -60.06 21.49
CA TYR A 94 3.31 -58.88 21.83
C TYR A 94 4.18 -57.62 22.07
N ASN A 95 5.29 -57.76 22.79
CA ASN A 95 6.20 -56.65 23.09
C ASN A 95 7.04 -56.21 21.88
N THR A 96 7.32 -57.10 20.93
CA THR A 96 8.01 -56.75 19.67
C THR A 96 7.06 -56.09 18.66
N ASP A 97 5.81 -56.54 18.59
CA ASP A 97 4.90 -56.22 17.48
C ASP A 97 4.04 -54.98 17.77
N TYR A 98 3.71 -54.73 19.04
CA TYR A 98 2.81 -53.64 19.50
C TYR A 98 3.56 -52.44 20.09
N VAL A 99 4.72 -52.09 19.53
CA VAL A 99 5.41 -50.83 19.85
C VAL A 99 4.56 -49.63 19.41
N LYS A 100 4.54 -48.55 20.21
CA LYS A 100 3.83 -47.28 19.89
C LYS A 100 4.37 -46.65 18.59
N LYS A 101 3.72 -46.95 17.47
CA LYS A 101 4.05 -46.38 16.15
C LYS A 101 3.72 -44.88 16.15
N LYS A 102 4.68 -44.05 15.74
CA LYS A 102 4.45 -42.61 15.52
C LYS A 102 3.61 -42.44 14.25
N VAL A 103 2.29 -42.42 14.42
CA VAL A 103 1.36 -42.04 13.34
C VAL A 103 1.60 -40.57 13.01
N ARG A 104 1.74 -40.22 11.73
CA ARG A 104 1.73 -38.79 11.34
C ARG A 104 0.38 -38.20 11.74
N PRO A 105 0.32 -36.99 12.33
CA PRO A 105 -0.97 -36.35 12.58
C PRO A 105 -1.76 -36.34 11.27
N TRP A 106 -3.07 -36.59 11.34
CA TRP A 106 -3.93 -36.50 10.16
C TRP A 106 -3.94 -35.06 9.67
N THR A 107 -3.07 -34.77 8.71
CA THR A 107 -3.10 -33.52 7.98
C THR A 107 -4.23 -33.66 6.99
N ALA A 108 -5.35 -32.99 7.23
CA ALA A 108 -6.39 -32.88 6.21
C ALA A 108 -5.76 -32.29 4.95
N ASP A 109 -6.03 -32.89 3.79
CA ASP A 109 -5.56 -32.34 2.53
C ASP A 109 -6.04 -30.89 2.41
N PRO A 110 -5.18 -29.97 1.92
CA PRO A 110 -5.59 -28.58 1.74
C PRO A 110 -6.82 -28.54 0.83
N PRO A 111 -7.83 -27.70 1.15
CA PRO A 111 -9.06 -27.66 0.36
C PRO A 111 -8.71 -27.35 -1.10
N LEU A 112 -9.20 -28.20 -2.01
CA LEU A 112 -8.97 -28.03 -3.43
C LEU A 112 -9.42 -26.61 -3.84
N PRO A 113 -8.59 -25.84 -4.57
CA PRO A 113 -8.99 -24.53 -5.05
C PRO A 113 -10.25 -24.68 -5.92
N PRO A 114 -11.26 -23.81 -5.76
CA PRO A 114 -12.47 -23.89 -6.56
C PRO A 114 -12.11 -23.85 -8.06
N PRO A 115 -12.79 -24.63 -8.92
CA PRO A 115 -12.47 -24.70 -10.33
C PRO A 115 -12.60 -23.31 -10.95
N ARG A 116 -11.49 -22.77 -11.45
CA ARG A 116 -11.45 -21.51 -12.19
C ARG A 116 -11.95 -21.75 -13.60
N VAL A 117 -13.27 -21.94 -13.72
CA VAL A 117 -13.96 -21.90 -15.02
C VAL A 117 -13.69 -20.53 -15.62
N ARG A 118 -13.14 -20.49 -16.84
CA ARG A 118 -13.10 -19.23 -17.59
C ARG A 118 -14.53 -18.91 -18.01
N LEU A 119 -14.96 -17.69 -17.70
CA LEU A 119 -16.21 -17.18 -18.24
C LEU A 119 -15.99 -16.96 -19.73
N ASP A 120 -16.75 -17.67 -20.57
CA ASP A 120 -16.73 -17.46 -22.01
C ASP A 120 -17.48 -16.16 -22.32
N ASP A 121 -16.76 -15.04 -22.19
CA ASP A 121 -17.21 -13.67 -22.51
C ASP A 121 -17.37 -13.44 -24.03
N SER A 122 -17.23 -14.50 -24.84
CA SER A 122 -17.43 -14.52 -26.29
C SER A 122 -18.91 -14.48 -26.62
N THR A 123 -19.41 -13.29 -26.96
CA THR A 123 -20.71 -13.14 -27.63
C THR A 123 -20.47 -13.11 -29.13
N GLU A 124 -21.36 -13.71 -29.93
CA GLU A 124 -21.30 -13.72 -31.40
C GLU A 124 -21.00 -12.33 -31.99
N TYR A 125 -21.64 -11.27 -31.45
CA TYR A 125 -21.39 -9.88 -31.84
C TYR A 125 -19.91 -9.44 -31.68
N ARG A 126 -19.22 -9.90 -30.63
CA ARG A 126 -17.84 -9.51 -30.33
C ARG A 126 -16.84 -10.20 -31.26
N ASP A 127 -17.17 -11.41 -31.69
CA ASP A 127 -16.34 -12.23 -32.58
C ASP A 127 -16.58 -11.90 -34.07
N GLU A 128 -17.80 -11.52 -34.45
CA GLU A 128 -18.12 -11.09 -35.83
C GLU A 128 -17.75 -9.63 -36.12
N PHE A 129 -17.95 -8.72 -35.16
CA PHE A 129 -17.82 -7.27 -35.34
C PHE A 129 -16.53 -6.68 -34.73
N TYR A 130 -15.40 -7.35 -34.93
CA TYR A 130 -14.09 -6.72 -34.72
C TYR A 130 -13.77 -5.69 -35.81
N ARG A 131 -12.87 -4.74 -35.51
CA ARG A 131 -12.36 -3.78 -36.50
C ARG A 131 -11.48 -4.49 -37.51
N LYS A 132 -12.07 -4.96 -38.61
CA LYS A 132 -11.34 -5.46 -39.78
C LYS A 132 -10.37 -4.36 -40.25
N PRO A 133 -9.08 -4.66 -40.47
CA PRO A 133 -8.15 -3.68 -40.99
C PRO A 133 -8.65 -3.21 -42.35
N LEU A 134 -8.74 -1.89 -42.53
CA LEU A 134 -9.04 -1.34 -43.85
C LEU A 134 -7.91 -1.77 -44.78
N LEU A 135 -8.26 -2.44 -45.88
CA LEU A 135 -7.31 -2.68 -46.97
C LEU A 135 -6.67 -1.35 -47.33
N SER A 136 -5.33 -1.30 -47.35
CA SER A 136 -4.60 -0.10 -47.74
C SER A 136 -5.15 0.39 -49.07
N PRO A 137 -5.55 1.68 -49.20
CA PRO A 137 -6.17 2.17 -50.42
C PRO A 137 -5.33 1.78 -51.62
N SER A 138 -5.90 0.96 -52.51
CA SER A 138 -5.26 0.66 -53.78
C SER A 138 -5.04 2.00 -54.47
N LEU A 139 -3.78 2.38 -54.64
CA LEU A 139 -3.37 3.49 -55.50
C LEU A 139 -3.73 3.11 -56.93
N HIS A 140 -5.01 3.20 -57.25
CA HIS A 140 -5.52 3.13 -58.61
C HIS A 140 -4.79 4.23 -59.36
N LYS A 141 -3.89 3.80 -60.25
CA LYS A 141 -3.23 4.70 -61.20
C LYS A 141 -4.33 5.54 -61.83
N SER A 142 -4.30 6.85 -61.60
CA SER A 142 -5.32 7.76 -62.08
C SER A 142 -5.55 7.50 -63.56
N GLN A 143 -6.80 7.19 -63.92
CA GLN A 143 -7.16 6.91 -65.30
C GLN A 143 -6.68 8.09 -66.16
N PRO A 144 -5.90 7.86 -67.23
CA PRO A 144 -5.34 8.95 -68.01
C PRO A 144 -6.47 9.81 -68.53
N LEU A 145 -6.38 11.13 -68.31
CA LEU A 145 -7.37 12.08 -68.78
C LEU A 145 -7.47 11.98 -70.30
N LEU A 146 -8.58 11.42 -70.78
CA LEU A 146 -8.89 11.46 -72.21
C LEU A 146 -9.00 12.93 -72.63
N PRO A 147 -8.45 13.32 -73.80
CA PRO A 147 -8.58 14.68 -74.28
C PRO A 147 -10.06 15.04 -74.38
N SER A 148 -10.46 16.13 -73.72
CA SER A 148 -11.86 16.56 -73.68
C SER A 148 -12.37 16.77 -75.11
N SER A 149 -13.32 15.94 -75.55
CA SER A 149 -14.02 16.19 -76.80
C SER A 149 -14.71 17.55 -76.69
N HIS A 150 -14.43 18.43 -77.66
CA HIS A 150 -14.96 19.78 -77.67
C HIS A 150 -16.47 19.74 -77.89
N VAL A 151 -17.25 19.78 -76.79
CA VAL A 151 -18.70 19.93 -76.85
C VAL A 151 -18.99 21.36 -77.33
N PRO A 152 -19.59 21.57 -78.51
CA PRO A 152 -19.90 22.91 -78.99
C PRO A 152 -21.03 23.50 -78.14
N THR A 153 -20.70 24.30 -77.14
CA THR A 153 -21.65 25.05 -76.30
C THR A 153 -22.20 26.31 -76.99
N ILE A 154 -22.49 26.20 -78.29
CA ILE A 154 -23.22 27.23 -79.03
C ILE A 154 -24.70 26.99 -78.75
N THR A 155 -25.27 27.83 -77.88
CA THR A 155 -26.72 27.89 -77.69
C THR A 155 -27.38 28.44 -78.96
N THR A 156 -28.64 28.09 -79.21
CA THR A 156 -29.41 28.63 -80.35
C THR A 156 -29.40 30.16 -80.37
N TYR A 157 -29.48 30.80 -79.20
CA TYR A 157 -29.34 32.25 -79.06
C TYR A 157 -28.03 32.81 -79.65
N GLY A 158 -26.90 32.13 -79.43
CA GLY A 158 -25.60 32.52 -80.00
C GLY A 158 -25.50 32.32 -81.51
N HIS A 159 -26.39 31.52 -82.11
CA HIS A 159 -26.50 31.31 -83.55
C HIS A 159 -27.50 32.26 -84.22
N ASP A 160 -28.59 32.59 -83.53
CA ASP A 160 -29.71 33.38 -84.08
C ASP A 160 -29.51 34.90 -83.94
N TYR A 161 -28.76 35.35 -82.92
CA TYR A 161 -28.55 36.77 -82.60
C TYR A 161 -27.15 37.27 -83.00
N VAL A 162 -26.74 36.96 -84.21
CA VAL A 162 -25.57 37.59 -84.85
C VAL A 162 -25.87 39.07 -85.15
N PRO A 163 -24.94 40.02 -84.91
CA PRO A 163 -25.15 41.43 -85.24
C PRO A 163 -25.50 41.63 -86.72
N LYS A 164 -26.76 41.97 -86.99
CA LYS A 164 -27.23 42.32 -88.33
C LYS A 164 -26.68 43.68 -88.71
N HIS A 165 -26.23 43.83 -89.95
CA HIS A 165 -25.87 45.13 -90.49
C HIS A 165 -27.11 46.03 -90.44
N PHE A 166 -26.98 47.19 -89.79
CA PHE A 166 -28.03 48.20 -89.83
C PHE A 166 -28.08 48.74 -91.26
N GLU A 167 -29.24 48.64 -91.92
CA GLU A 167 -29.47 49.37 -93.15
C GLU A 167 -29.22 50.85 -92.88
N ALA A 168 -28.44 51.50 -93.76
CA ALA A 168 -28.03 52.87 -93.57
C ALA A 168 -29.27 53.78 -93.60
N ARG A 169 -29.73 54.23 -92.42
CA ARG A 169 -30.82 55.19 -92.31
C ARG A 169 -30.50 56.38 -93.22
N GLU A 170 -31.43 56.66 -94.11
CA GLU A 170 -31.40 57.80 -95.01
C GLU A 170 -31.10 59.06 -94.18
N ARG A 171 -30.03 59.78 -94.56
CA ARG A 171 -29.50 60.88 -93.74
C ARG A 171 -30.52 62.01 -93.71
N GLN A 172 -31.32 62.08 -92.66
CA GLN A 172 -32.16 63.24 -92.38
C GLN A 172 -31.25 64.48 -92.30
N HIS A 173 -31.45 65.42 -93.22
CA HIS A 173 -30.72 66.68 -93.23
C HIS A 173 -31.14 67.49 -92.01
N CYS A 174 -30.29 67.58 -90.99
CA CYS A 174 -30.65 68.16 -89.69
C CYS A 174 -30.88 69.67 -89.69
N CYS A 175 -30.76 70.36 -90.83
CA CYS A 175 -30.82 71.82 -90.94
C CYS A 175 -31.33 72.25 -92.33
N ASP A 176 -32.65 72.31 -92.51
CA ASP A 176 -33.31 73.01 -93.62
C ASP A 176 -33.73 74.43 -93.19
N ASP A 177 -32.78 75.17 -92.60
CA ASP A 177 -32.94 76.59 -92.25
C ASP A 177 -32.21 77.46 -93.29
N GLU A 178 -32.96 78.12 -94.17
CA GLU A 178 -32.43 78.96 -95.27
C GLU A 178 -31.70 80.23 -94.78
N THR A 179 -31.74 80.53 -93.48
CA THR A 179 -31.11 81.73 -92.89
C THR A 179 -29.68 81.52 -92.42
N HIS A 180 -29.09 80.33 -92.58
CA HIS A 180 -27.68 80.11 -92.26
C HIS A 180 -26.74 80.76 -93.31
N PRO A 181 -25.93 81.77 -92.95
CA PRO A 181 -24.96 82.35 -93.87
C PRO A 181 -23.90 81.31 -94.26
N ALA A 182 -23.61 81.22 -95.56
CA ALA A 182 -22.85 80.13 -96.18
C ALA A 182 -21.33 80.08 -95.85
N SER A 183 -20.88 80.74 -94.78
CA SER A 183 -19.45 80.88 -94.42
C SER A 183 -18.88 79.75 -93.55
N HIS A 184 -19.68 78.78 -93.10
CA HIS A 184 -19.23 77.67 -92.22
C HIS A 184 -19.26 76.28 -92.88
N ILE A 185 -18.77 76.19 -94.12
CA ILE A 185 -18.55 74.91 -94.83
C ILE A 185 -17.62 73.97 -94.03
N TRP A 186 -16.71 74.50 -93.21
CA TRP A 186 -15.68 73.73 -92.50
C TRP A 186 -16.07 73.11 -91.16
N LEU A 187 -17.26 73.37 -90.60
CA LEU A 187 -17.72 72.71 -89.35
C LEU A 187 -18.69 71.54 -89.56
N LYS A 188 -19.30 71.38 -90.75
CA LYS A 188 -20.19 70.24 -91.03
C LYS A 188 -19.48 68.88 -91.08
N THR A 189 -18.16 68.86 -91.25
CA THR A 189 -17.34 67.63 -91.22
C THR A 189 -17.03 67.15 -89.80
N MET A 190 -16.75 68.05 -88.84
CA MET A 190 -16.37 67.62 -87.48
C MET A 190 -17.55 67.13 -86.61
N CYS A 191 -18.80 67.46 -86.96
CA CYS A 191 -19.97 66.98 -86.22
C CYS A 191 -20.35 65.53 -86.55
N GLN A 192 -19.75 64.89 -87.57
CA GLN A 192 -20.14 63.54 -88.01
C GLN A 192 -19.46 62.39 -87.24
N GLU A 193 -18.46 62.65 -86.38
CA GLU A 193 -17.62 61.58 -85.80
C GLU A 193 -17.74 61.36 -84.28
N ARG A 194 -18.51 62.16 -83.52
CA ARG A 194 -18.56 62.04 -82.04
C ARG A 194 -19.97 62.16 -81.42
N PRO A 195 -20.75 61.06 -81.38
CA PRO A 195 -22.15 61.06 -80.91
C PRO A 195 -22.38 61.16 -79.38
N TRP A 196 -21.36 61.37 -78.55
CA TRP A 196 -21.53 61.44 -77.08
C TRP A 196 -20.46 62.24 -76.32
N THR A 197 -19.83 63.22 -76.95
CA THR A 197 -19.23 64.33 -76.16
C THR A 197 -20.37 65.18 -75.60
N THR A 198 -20.84 64.82 -74.41
CA THR A 198 -21.74 65.63 -73.62
C THR A 198 -21.15 67.02 -73.44
N CYS A 199 -22.00 68.04 -73.60
CA CYS A 199 -21.61 69.44 -73.37
C CYS A 199 -20.99 69.57 -71.98
N SER A 200 -19.86 70.28 -71.87
CA SER A 200 -19.00 70.31 -70.67
C SER A 200 -19.60 71.05 -69.46
N SER A 201 -20.87 71.42 -69.52
CA SER A 201 -21.64 72.13 -68.49
C SER A 201 -22.28 71.23 -67.42
N CYS A 202 -22.16 69.90 -67.49
CA CYS A 202 -22.82 68.97 -66.56
C CYS A 202 -21.82 68.15 -65.71
N THR A 203 -21.40 68.69 -64.55
CA THR A 203 -20.54 67.97 -63.57
C THR A 203 -21.16 67.97 -62.16
N GLY A 204 -21.32 66.79 -61.55
CA GLY A 204 -21.62 66.69 -60.11
C GLY A 204 -22.29 65.40 -59.62
N GLY A 205 -21.57 64.60 -58.81
CA GLY A 205 -22.17 63.63 -57.86
C GLY A 205 -21.76 62.16 -58.02
N ALA A 206 -20.98 61.62 -57.07
CA ALA A 206 -20.61 60.20 -56.97
C ALA A 206 -20.47 59.74 -55.50
N CYS A 207 -20.69 58.45 -55.21
CA CYS A 207 -20.68 57.91 -53.83
C CYS A 207 -20.51 56.36 -53.79
N ARG A 208 -19.68 55.79 -52.88
CA ARG A 208 -19.82 54.41 -52.28
C ARG A 208 -18.75 54.01 -51.23
N ARG A 209 -19.09 52.98 -50.42
CA ARG A 209 -18.30 52.24 -49.38
C ARG A 209 -18.72 50.73 -49.41
N GLY A 210 -18.11 49.72 -48.78
CA GLY A 210 -16.82 49.63 -48.03
C GLY A 210 -16.93 48.92 -46.66
N GLY A 211 -16.42 47.67 -46.49
CA GLY A 211 -16.26 46.97 -45.18
C GLY A 211 -16.45 45.42 -45.15
N GLY A 212 -15.86 44.72 -44.17
CA GLY A 212 -15.96 43.26 -43.89
C GLY A 212 -15.44 42.84 -42.49
N PRO A 213 -15.53 41.55 -42.02
CA PRO A 213 -15.36 41.15 -40.60
C PRO A 213 -14.21 40.13 -40.24
N ILE A 214 -14.12 39.77 -38.94
CA ILE A 214 -12.95 39.21 -38.19
C ILE A 214 -13.21 37.79 -37.57
N PRO A 215 -12.19 36.90 -37.32
CA PRO A 215 -12.37 35.50 -36.84
C PRO A 215 -12.17 35.24 -35.31
N ARG A 216 -12.26 33.97 -34.87
CA ARG A 216 -12.29 33.50 -33.45
C ARG A 216 -11.31 32.33 -33.13
N GLU A 217 -10.85 32.23 -31.88
CA GLU A 217 -9.78 31.33 -31.38
C GLU A 217 -10.20 29.89 -30.98
N ARG A 218 -9.20 29.02 -30.67
CA ARG A 218 -9.34 27.64 -30.14
C ARG A 218 -8.60 27.45 -28.80
N ARG A 219 -9.04 26.50 -27.97
CA ARG A 219 -8.34 26.02 -26.75
C ARG A 219 -7.92 24.54 -26.86
N ALA A 220 -6.93 24.13 -26.07
CA ALA A 220 -6.34 22.78 -26.02
C ALA A 220 -6.55 22.08 -24.65
N PRO A 221 -6.43 20.74 -24.56
CA PRO A 221 -6.60 19.97 -23.30
C PRO A 221 -5.28 19.57 -22.61
N MET A 222 -5.38 19.16 -21.34
CA MET A 222 -4.25 18.95 -20.41
C MET A 222 -3.87 17.47 -20.18
N ARG A 223 -2.67 17.23 -19.61
CA ARG A 223 -2.02 15.92 -19.39
C ARG A 223 -2.63 15.06 -18.27
N ARG A 224 -2.42 13.75 -18.35
CA ARG A 224 -2.46 12.81 -17.21
C ARG A 224 -1.15 12.81 -16.42
N GLN A 225 -1.28 12.60 -15.12
CA GLN A 225 -0.32 11.92 -14.23
C GLN A 225 -1.05 10.65 -13.72
N GLY A 226 -0.40 9.58 -13.29
CA GLY A 226 0.98 9.41 -12.85
C GLY A 226 0.91 8.74 -11.49
#